data_AF-A0A843CSQ3-F1
#
_entry.id   AF-A0A843CSQ3-F1
#
_cell.length_a   1.000
_cell.length_b   1.000
_cell.length_c   1.000
_cell.angle_alpha   90.00
_cell.angle_beta   90.00
_cell.angle_gamma   90.00
#
_symmetry.space_group_name_H-M   'P 1'
#
loop_
_entity.id
_entity.type
_entity.pdbx_description
1 polymer ?
#
loop_
_entity_poly.entity_id
_entity_poly.type
_entity_poly.pdbx_seq_one_letter_code
_entity_poly.pdbx_strand_id
1 'polypeptide(L)' 'MLVISCDPAQLPPLYADVVDADEKPVGRLVEIFGNISSPCASVYCGDTAGCAPDGMLYTK' A
#
# COMPACT_ATOMS: atom_id res chain seq x y z
N MET A 1 0.75 -10.87 -0.75
CA MET A 1 1.62 -9.77 -0.28
C MET A 1 2.01 -8.96 -1.49
N LEU A 2 1.82 -7.64 -1.42
CA LEU A 2 2.06 -6.71 -2.52
C LEU A 2 3.14 -5.72 -2.09
N VAL A 3 4.07 -5.40 -2.99
CA VAL A 3 5.08 -4.37 -2.77
C VAL A 3 4.75 -3.18 -3.66
N ILE A 4 4.66 -1.99 -3.08
CA ILE A 4 4.32 -0.75 -3.77
C ILE A 4 5.41 0.30 -3.56
N SER A 5 5.58 1.20 -4.53
CA SER A 5 6.37 2.41 -4.34
C SER A 5 5.54 3.47 -3.62
N CYS A 6 6.16 4.22 -2.73
CA CYS A 6 5.53 5.33 -2.00
C CYS A 6 6.13 6.67 -2.41
N ASP A 7 5.31 7.72 -2.32
CA ASP A 7 5.79 9.11 -2.40
C ASP A 7 6.58 9.43 -1.12
N PRO A 8 7.88 9.75 -1.19
CA PRO A 8 8.67 10.10 -0.02
C PRO A 8 8.19 11.37 0.69
N ALA A 9 7.47 12.27 0.00
CA ALA A 9 6.91 13.47 0.62
C ALA A 9 5.66 13.17 1.47
N GLN A 10 5.02 12.02 1.24
CA GLN A 10 3.75 11.64 1.85
C GLN A 10 3.79 10.17 2.26
N LEU A 11 4.64 9.87 3.25
CA LEU A 11 4.71 8.51 3.78
C LEU A 11 3.38 8.14 4.45
N PRO A 12 2.75 7.02 4.02
CA PRO A 12 1.53 6.56 4.64
C PRO A 12 1.76 6.11 6.09
N PRO A 13 0.74 6.14 6.94
CA PRO A 13 0.85 5.59 8.29
C PRO A 13 1.07 4.07 8.25
N LEU A 14 1.90 3.57 9.18
CA LEU A 14 2.02 2.13 9.39
C LEU A 14 0.67 1.55 9.83
N TYR A 15 0.37 0.35 9.34
CA TYR A 15 -0.88 -0.35 9.63
C TYR A 15 -2.15 0.36 9.14
N ALA A 16 -2.02 1.29 8.19
CA ALA A 16 -3.16 1.89 7.48
C ALA A 16 -3.84 0.87 6.56
N ASP A 17 -5.15 1.05 6.38
CA ASP A 17 -5.91 0.30 5.40
C ASP A 17 -5.62 0.85 4.00
N VAL A 18 -5.37 -0.05 3.06
CA VAL A 18 -5.03 0.26 1.66
C VAL A 18 -6.22 -0.08 0.78
N VAL A 19 -6.65 0.91 -0.01
CA VAL A 19 -7.75 0.80 -0.96
C VAL A 19 -7.31 1.19 -2.37
N ASP A 20 -8.01 0.68 -3.37
CA ASP A 20 -7.85 1.15 -4.76
C ASP A 20 -8.63 2.46 -5.01
N ALA A 21 -8.62 2.94 -6.25
CA ALA A 21 -9.33 4.15 -6.67
C ALA A 21 -10.87 4.03 -6.59
N ASP A 22 -11.41 2.81 -6.59
CA ASP A 22 -12.84 2.52 -6.42
C ASP A 22 -13.21 2.30 -4.93
N GLU A 23 -12.30 2.62 -4.01
CA GLU A 23 -12.40 2.36 -2.57
C GLU A 23 -12.52 0.88 -2.20
N LYS A 24 -12.14 -0.04 -3.09
CA LYS A 24 -12.15 -1.47 -2.79
C LYS A 24 -10.98 -1.81 -1.87
N PRO A 25 -11.21 -2.63 -0.83
CA PRO A 25 -10.16 -3.01 0.10
C PRO A 25 -9.13 -3.90 -0.59
N VAL A 26 -7.87 -3.45 -0.58
CA VAL A 26 -6.73 -4.20 -1.11
C VAL A 26 -6.03 -4.94 0.01
N GLY A 27 -5.83 -4.30 1.16
CA GLY A 27 -5.14 -4.91 2.30
C GLY A 27 -4.71 -3.88 3.33
N ARG A 28 -3.66 -4.23 4.08
CA ARG A 28 -3.11 -3.39 5.15
C ARG A 28 -1.62 -3.17 4.96
N LEU A 29 -1.16 -1.93 5.09
CA LEU A 29 0.25 -1.59 5.01
C LEU A 29 0.96 -2.10 6.26
N VAL A 30 1.97 -2.95 6.13
CA VAL A 30 2.64 -3.58 7.27
C VAL A 30 4.05 -3.05 7.50
N GLU A 31 4.69 -2.50 6.47
CA GLU A 31 6.08 -2.06 6.54
C GLU A 31 6.37 -1.01 5.47
N ILE A 32 7.28 -0.07 5.78
CA ILE A 32 7.90 0.87 4.84
C ILE A 32 9.41 0.66 4.91
N PHE A 33 10.05 0.47 3.76
CA PHE A 33 11.47 0.12 3.65
C PHE A 33 12.09 0.66 2.36
N GLY A 34 13.40 0.47 2.21
CA GLY A 34 14.15 0.87 1.02
C GLY A 34 14.76 2.26 1.13
N ASN A 35 15.05 2.86 -0.03
CA ASN A 35 15.74 4.16 -0.09
C ASN A 35 14.79 5.28 0.36
N ILE A 36 15.27 6.16 1.24
CA ILE A 36 14.50 7.31 1.71
C ILE A 36 14.04 8.26 0.59
N SER A 37 14.77 8.33 -0.54
CA SER A 37 14.36 9.13 -1.70
C SER A 37 13.31 8.46 -2.58
N SER A 38 13.08 7.16 -2.42
CA SER A 38 12.14 6.35 -3.21
C SER A 38 11.71 5.13 -2.39
N PRO A 39 10.93 5.35 -1.32
CA PRO A 39 10.56 4.31 -0.38
C PRO A 39 9.59 3.30 -1.02
N CYS A 40 9.65 2.08 -0.53
CA CYS A 40 8.70 1.03 -0.85
C CYS A 40 7.90 0.66 0.39
N ALA A 41 6.70 0.13 0.20
CA ALA A 41 5.89 -0.41 1.28
C ALA A 41 5.40 -1.83 0.95
N SER A 42 5.26 -2.64 2.00
CA SER A 42 4.64 -3.96 1.94
C SER A 42 3.19 -3.86 2.38
N VAL A 43 2.29 -4.42 1.57
CA VAL A 43 0.86 -4.53 1.85
C VAL A 43 0.51 -6.00 2.02
N TYR A 44 -0.04 -6.31 3.19
CA TYR A 44 -0.62 -7.61 3.49
C TYR A 44 -2.06 -7.64 3.02
N CYS A 45 -2.36 -8.43 1.99
CA CYS A 45 -3.71 -8.52 1.42
C CYS A 45 -4.66 -9.43 2.22
N GLY A 46 -4.16 -10.32 3.08
CA GLY A 46 -5.02 -11.32 3.73
C GLY A 46 -5.83 -12.15 2.72
N ASP A 47 -7.12 -12.35 3.01
CA ASP A 47 -8.08 -13.08 2.17
C ASP A 47 -8.78 -12.21 1.10
N THR A 48 -8.33 -10.97 0.88
CA THR A 48 -8.95 -10.11 -0.13
C THR A 48 -8.63 -10.61 -1.54
N ALA A 49 -9.68 -10.90 -2.32
CA ALA A 49 -9.56 -11.26 -3.73
C ALA A 49 -8.99 -10.10 -4.60
N GLY A 50 -8.82 -8.90 -4.04
CA GLY A 50 -8.36 -7.68 -4.69
C GLY A 50 -6.85 -7.39 -4.59
N CYS A 51 -6.03 -8.38 -4.22
CA CYS A 51 -4.57 -8.19 -4.05
C CYS A 51 -3.79 -7.90 -5.35
N ALA A 52 -4.46 -7.89 -6.51
CA ALA A 52 -3.91 -7.50 -7.81
C ALA A 52 -4.51 -6.17 -8.25
N PRO A 53 -4.10 -5.03 -7.65
CA PRO A 53 -4.59 -3.74 -8.08
C PRO A 53 -3.95 -3.34 -9.41
N ASP A 54 -4.77 -2.88 -10.34
CA ASP A 54 -4.33 -2.13 -11.50
C ASP A 54 -4.34 -0.65 -11.13
N GLY A 55 -3.14 -0.04 -10.98
CA GLY A 55 -3.00 1.40 -10.78
C GLY A 55 -2.67 1.85 -9.35
N MET A 56 -3.06 3.08 -9.03
CA MET A 56 -2.63 3.79 -7.83
C MET A 56 -3.47 3.41 -6.62
N LEU A 57 -2.80 3.28 -5.46
CA LEU A 57 -3.43 2.90 -4.20
C LEU A 57 -3.42 4.08 -3.22
N TYR A 58 -4.37 4.05 -2.29
CA TYR A 58 -4.57 5.09 -1.30
C TYR A 58 -4.65 4.50 0.09
N THR A 59 -4.16 5.23 1.09
CA THR A 59 -4.25 4.86 2.50
C THR A 59 -5.31 5.69 3.22
N LYS A 60 -6.12 5.05 4.07
CA LYS A 60 -7.05 5.72 4.99
C LYS A 60 -6.52 5.77 6.41
#